data_AF-A0A5P8LS16-F1
#
_entry.id   AF-A0A5P8LS16-F1
#
_cell.length_a   1.000
_cell.length_b   1.000
_cell.length_c   1.000
_cell.angle_alpha   90.00
_cell.angle_beta   90.00
_cell.angle_gamma   90.00
#
_symmetry.space_group_name_H-M   'P 1'
#
loop_
_entity.id
_entity.type
_entity.pdbx_description
1 polymer ?
#
loop_
_entity_poly.entity_id
_entity_poly.type
_entity_poly.pdbx_seq_one_letter_code
_entity_poly.pdbx_strand_id
1 'polypeptide(L)'
;MSKTNPRLSSLIADLKSAARSGADVWGDIAERLEKPRRTHAEVNLGRIERYAQEDETVIVPGKVLGSGVLQKDVTVAAVDFSGTAEKKIDQVGEAVSLETAVEQNPEGSEVRIIQ
;
A
#
# COMPACT_ATOMS: atom_id res chain seq x y z
N MET A 1 -14.60 15.88 4.51
CA MET A 1 -13.82 16.82 3.67
C MET A 1 -13.35 16.05 2.45
N SER A 2 -13.62 16.54 1.24
CA SER A 2 -13.09 15.95 0.01
C SER A 2 -11.58 16.16 -0.08
N LYS A 3 -10.86 15.23 -0.71
CA LYS A 3 -9.43 15.42 -1.00
C LYS A 3 -9.31 16.38 -2.19
N THR A 4 -8.31 17.25 -2.16
CA THR A 4 -8.00 18.14 -3.29
C THR A 4 -7.29 17.39 -4.42
N ASN A 5 -6.63 16.27 -4.13
CA ASN A 5 -5.97 15.44 -5.14
C ASN A 5 -6.99 14.48 -5.78
N PRO A 6 -7.24 14.57 -7.10
CA PRO A 6 -8.22 13.73 -7.78
C PRO A 6 -7.83 12.26 -7.82
N ARG A 7 -6.55 11.91 -8.05
CA ARG A 7 -6.07 10.50 -8.04
C ARG A 7 -6.38 9.83 -6.69
N LEU A 8 -6.04 10.51 -5.59
CA LEU A 8 -6.31 9.98 -4.24
C LEU A 8 -7.82 9.87 -3.97
N SER A 9 -8.63 10.79 -4.51
CA SER A 9 -10.09 10.72 -4.37
C SER A 9 -10.67 9.51 -5.09
N SER A 10 -10.18 9.23 -6.31
CA SER A 10 -10.58 8.05 -7.09
C SER A 10 -10.17 6.76 -6.38
N LEU A 11 -8.91 6.65 -5.95
CA LEU A 11 -8.43 5.47 -5.21
C LEU A 11 -9.28 5.18 -3.96
N ILE A 12 -9.64 6.21 -3.18
CA ILE A 12 -10.53 6.03 -2.02
C ILE A 12 -11.91 5.52 -2.44
N ALA A 13 -12.44 5.99 -3.57
CA ALA A 13 -13.73 5.52 -4.09
C ALA A 13 -13.65 4.05 -4.55
N ASP A 14 -12.57 3.67 -5.22
CA ASP A 14 -12.33 2.31 -5.69
C ASP A 14 -12.19 1.33 -4.52
N LEU A 15 -11.39 1.68 -3.51
CA LEU A 15 -11.25 0.91 -2.27
C LEU A 15 -12.58 0.73 -1.55
N LYS A 16 -13.40 1.79 -1.46
CA LYS A 16 -14.75 1.70 -0.87
C LYS A 16 -15.69 0.83 -1.70
N SER A 17 -15.54 0.83 -3.02
CA SER A 17 -16.30 -0.03 -3.90
C SER A 17 -15.95 -1.51 -3.67
N ALA A 18 -14.66 -1.83 -3.60
CA ALA A 18 -14.18 -3.18 -3.29
C ALA A 18 -14.67 -3.65 -1.91
N ALA A 19 -14.61 -2.79 -0.90
CA ALA A 19 -15.08 -3.11 0.46
C ALA A 19 -16.57 -3.50 0.52
N ARG A 20 -17.42 -2.89 -0.32
CA ARG A 20 -18.85 -3.25 -0.38
C ARG A 20 -19.10 -4.68 -0.87
N SER A 21 -18.12 -5.30 -1.52
CA SER A 21 -18.17 -6.67 -2.01
C SER A 21 -17.68 -7.70 -0.97
N GLY A 22 -17.36 -7.26 0.26
CA GLY A 22 -16.96 -8.13 1.38
C GLY A 22 -15.47 -8.05 1.75
N ALA A 23 -14.70 -7.16 1.12
CA ALA A 23 -13.27 -7.01 1.37
C ALA A 23 -12.99 -5.93 2.44
N ASP A 24 -13.14 -6.30 3.72
CA ASP A 24 -13.01 -5.38 4.86
C ASP A 24 -11.66 -4.64 4.90
N VAL A 25 -10.59 -5.27 4.42
CA VAL A 25 -9.25 -4.65 4.36
C VAL A 25 -9.26 -3.37 3.54
N TRP A 26 -9.92 -3.36 2.37
CA TRP A 26 -9.97 -2.18 1.52
C TRP A 26 -10.77 -1.04 2.16
N GLY A 27 -11.77 -1.38 2.98
CA GLY A 27 -12.49 -0.43 3.82
C GLY A 27 -11.56 0.27 4.81
N ASP A 28 -10.75 -0.50 5.55
CA ASP A 28 -9.77 0.04 6.50
C ASP A 28 -8.72 0.93 5.80
N ILE A 29 -8.18 0.51 4.66
CA ILE A 29 -7.25 1.33 3.87
C ILE A 29 -7.92 2.63 3.43
N ALA A 30 -9.16 2.58 2.94
CA ALA A 30 -9.90 3.78 2.54
C ALA A 30 -10.09 4.76 3.71
N GLU A 31 -10.52 4.27 4.88
CA GLU A 31 -10.71 5.10 6.08
C GLU A 31 -9.42 5.79 6.52
N ARG A 32 -8.28 5.10 6.45
CA ARG A 32 -6.96 5.69 6.73
C ARG A 32 -6.60 6.76 5.73
N LEU A 33 -6.84 6.53 4.44
CA LEU A 33 -6.56 7.49 3.38
C LEU A 33 -7.50 8.71 3.43
N GLU A 34 -8.71 8.59 3.98
CA GLU A 34 -9.62 9.71 4.22
C GLU A 34 -9.13 10.70 5.27
N LYS A 35 -8.28 10.28 6.21
CA LYS A 35 -7.64 11.16 7.20
C LYS A 35 -6.67 12.16 6.56
N PRO A 36 -6.34 13.29 7.21
CA PRO A 36 -5.42 14.28 6.65
C PRO A 36 -4.09 13.65 6.19
N ARG A 37 -3.52 14.11 5.07
CA ARG A 37 -2.30 13.52 4.47
C ARG A 37 -1.13 13.36 5.43
N ARG A 38 -0.97 14.30 6.38
CA ARG A 38 0.04 14.25 7.45
C ARG A 38 -0.07 13.05 8.40
N THR A 39 -1.16 12.29 8.32
CA THR A 39 -1.43 11.10 9.15
C THR A 39 -1.36 9.81 8.33
N HIS A 40 -1.10 9.89 7.03
CA HIS A 40 -0.91 8.72 6.18
C HIS A 40 0.42 8.05 6.54
N ALA A 41 0.50 6.74 6.28
CA ALA A 41 1.69 5.97 6.62
C ALA A 41 2.92 6.47 5.84
N GLU A 42 4.08 6.49 6.49
CA GLU A 42 5.38 6.64 5.85
C GLU A 42 6.29 5.51 6.35
N VAL A 43 6.50 4.51 5.50
CA VAL A 43 7.15 3.25 5.89
C VAL A 43 8.49 3.13 5.20
N ASN A 44 9.54 2.84 5.97
CA ASN A 44 10.86 2.55 5.43
C ASN A 44 11.03 1.05 5.10
N LEU A 45 11.85 0.72 4.10
CA LEU A 45 12.14 -0.66 3.69
C LEU A 45 12.56 -1.56 4.84
N GLY A 46 13.41 -1.06 5.75
CA GLY A 46 13.85 -1.86 6.91
C GLY A 46 12.71 -2.26 7.86
N ARG A 47 11.57 -1.55 7.84
CA ARG A 47 10.37 -1.92 8.57
C ARG A 47 9.59 -3.02 7.86
N ILE A 48 9.50 -2.95 6.53
CA ILE A 48 8.90 -3.99 5.70
C ILE A 48 9.69 -5.29 5.89
N GLU A 49 11.01 -5.23 5.71
CA GLU A 49 11.92 -6.37 5.93
C GLU A 49 11.72 -7.03 7.30
N ARG A 50 11.54 -6.24 8.36
CA ARG A 50 11.36 -6.80 9.71
C ARG A 50 10.06 -7.59 9.88
N TYR A 51 8.97 -7.18 9.23
CA TYR A 51 7.62 -7.64 9.56
C TYR A 51 6.89 -8.38 8.44
N ALA A 52 7.36 -8.26 7.19
CA ALA A 52 6.84 -9.01 6.07
C ALA A 52 7.40 -10.45 6.08
N GLN A 53 6.62 -11.35 5.51
CA GLN A 53 7.03 -12.72 5.17
C GLN A 53 7.42 -12.79 3.69
N GLU A 54 8.28 -13.75 3.34
CA GLU A 54 8.64 -14.00 1.94
C GLU A 54 7.38 -14.44 1.16
N ASP A 55 7.29 -14.04 -0.11
CA ASP A 55 6.15 -14.25 -1.01
C ASP A 55 4.82 -13.61 -0.54
N GLU A 56 4.88 -12.67 0.41
CA GLU A 56 3.70 -11.97 0.96
C GLU A 56 3.39 -10.67 0.20
N THR A 57 2.10 -10.33 0.09
CA THR A 57 1.66 -8.99 -0.35
C THR A 57 1.55 -8.03 0.84
N VAL A 58 2.36 -6.98 0.84
CA VAL A 58 2.38 -5.93 1.86
C VAL A 58 1.63 -4.69 1.35
N ILE A 59 0.62 -4.26 2.10
CA ILE A 59 -0.15 -3.04 1.83
C ILE A 59 0.33 -1.91 2.74
N VAL A 60 0.73 -0.78 2.16
CA VAL A 60 1.08 0.46 2.87
C VAL A 60 0.05 1.55 2.55
N PRO A 61 -0.79 1.98 3.50
CA PRO A 61 -1.79 3.04 3.30
C PRO A 61 -1.15 4.44 3.32
N GLY A 62 -0.18 4.65 2.44
CA GLY A 62 0.63 5.85 2.37
C GLY A 62 1.87 5.65 1.50
N LYS A 63 2.99 6.23 1.89
CA LYS A 63 4.23 6.27 1.10
C LYS A 63 5.29 5.30 1.63
N VAL A 64 6.04 4.68 0.72
CA VAL A 64 7.22 3.88 1.05
C VAL A 64 8.51 4.64 0.75
N LEU A 65 9.44 4.63 1.71
CA LEU A 65 10.70 5.36 1.72
C LEU A 65 11.89 4.39 1.69
N GLY A 66 12.96 4.76 0.97
CA GLY A 66 14.07 3.86 0.62
C GLY A 66 15.09 3.55 1.73
N SER A 67 14.81 3.88 2.99
CA SER A 67 15.76 3.70 4.09
C SER A 67 15.75 2.25 4.59
N GLY A 68 16.94 1.69 4.81
CA GLY A 68 17.13 0.27 5.12
C GLY A 68 17.38 -0.61 3.89
N VAL A 69 17.36 -1.91 4.14
CA VAL A 69 17.57 -2.98 3.15
C VAL A 69 16.30 -3.84 3.14
N LEU A 70 15.88 -4.25 1.94
CA LEU A 70 14.86 -5.26 1.72
C LEU A 70 15.56 -6.43 1.02
N GLN A 71 15.41 -7.63 1.56
CA GLN A 71 16.02 -8.85 1.01
C GLN A 71 14.97 -9.91 0.68
N LYS A 72 13.82 -9.87 1.37
CA LYS A 72 12.70 -10.76 1.09
C LYS A 72 12.04 -10.39 -0.23
N ASP A 73 11.72 -11.42 -1.01
CA ASP A 73 10.83 -11.30 -2.17
C ASP A 73 9.41 -11.04 -1.66
N VAL A 74 8.93 -9.82 -1.88
CA VAL A 74 7.61 -9.35 -1.45
C VAL A 74 7.02 -8.43 -2.50
N THR A 75 5.70 -8.51 -2.67
CA THR A 75 4.95 -7.51 -3.42
C THR A 75 4.56 -6.39 -2.46
N VAL A 76 4.99 -5.17 -2.72
CA VAL A 76 4.65 -4.00 -1.89
C VAL A 76 3.67 -3.11 -2.65
N ALA A 77 2.44 -2.99 -2.16
CA ALA A 77 1.44 -2.07 -2.68
C ALA A 77 1.37 -0.79 -1.83
N ALA A 78 1.52 0.38 -2.45
CA ALA A 78 1.44 1.66 -1.74
C ALA A 78 0.76 2.76 -2.56
N VAL A 79 0.39 3.87 -1.90
CA VAL A 79 -0.12 5.07 -2.59
C VAL A 79 0.97 5.68 -3.47
N ASP A 80 2.20 5.68 -2.95
CA ASP A 80 3.36 6.29 -3.59
C ASP A 80 4.66 5.68 -3.08
N PHE A 81 5.73 5.80 -3.87
CA PHE A 81 7.07 5.37 -3.51
C PHE A 81 8.05 6.54 -3.65
N SER A 82 9.11 6.53 -2.84
CA SER A 82 10.31 7.27 -3.23
C SER A 82 11.01 6.50 -4.36
N GLY A 83 11.64 7.19 -5.31
CA GLY A 83 12.34 6.50 -6.40
C GLY A 83 13.51 5.61 -5.95
N THR A 84 14.02 5.79 -4.72
CA THR A 84 14.99 4.85 -4.12
C THR A 84 14.30 3.61 -3.54
N ALA A 85 13.08 3.75 -3.00
CA ALA A 85 12.31 2.62 -2.50
C ALA A 85 11.91 1.69 -3.65
N GLU A 86 11.28 2.25 -4.69
CA GLU A 86 10.85 1.52 -5.90
C GLU A 86 12.01 0.71 -6.48
N LYS A 87 13.13 1.36 -6.81
CA LYS A 87 14.34 0.68 -7.32
C LYS A 87 14.90 -0.42 -6.44
N LYS A 88 14.77 -0.32 -5.11
CA LYS A 88 15.28 -1.32 -4.17
C LYS A 88 14.30 -2.48 -4.01
N ILE A 89 13.01 -2.22 -4.10
CA ILE A 89 11.97 -3.26 -4.09
C ILE A 89 12.09 -4.06 -5.38
N ASP A 90 12.13 -3.41 -6.55
CA ASP A 90 12.21 -4.08 -7.86
C ASP A 90 13.49 -4.91 -8.09
N GLN A 91 14.48 -4.82 -7.18
CA GLN A 91 15.67 -5.67 -7.22
C GLN A 91 15.44 -7.06 -6.63
N VAL A 92 14.45 -7.21 -5.76
CA VAL A 92 14.21 -8.43 -4.98
C VAL A 92 12.76 -8.89 -4.97
N GLY A 93 11.82 -8.02 -5.33
CA GLY A 93 10.38 -8.27 -5.38
C GLY A 93 9.71 -7.28 -6.31
N GLU A 94 8.50 -6.83 -5.98
CA GLU A 94 7.69 -5.99 -6.88
C GLU A 94 7.06 -4.79 -6.16
N ALA A 95 7.27 -3.58 -6.67
CA ALA A 95 6.53 -2.40 -6.24
C ALA A 95 5.28 -2.19 -7.11
N VAL A 96 4.09 -2.23 -6.49
CA VAL A 96 2.81 -2.03 -7.18
C VAL A 96 2.04 -0.85 -6.61
N SER A 97 1.22 -0.21 -7.45
CA SER A 97 0.32 0.84 -6.98
C SER A 97 -0.86 0.24 -6.19
N LEU A 98 -1.39 0.98 -5.22
CA LEU A 98 -2.60 0.55 -4.52
C LEU A 98 -3.80 0.40 -5.45
N GLU A 99 -3.88 1.21 -6.52
CA GLU A 99 -4.88 1.06 -7.58
C GLU A 99 -4.79 -0.33 -8.21
N THR A 100 -3.59 -0.72 -8.66
CA THR A 100 -3.35 -2.04 -9.25
C THR A 100 -3.64 -3.17 -8.28
N ALA A 101 -3.27 -3.01 -7.00
CA ALA A 101 -3.50 -4.04 -5.99
C ALA A 101 -5.00 -4.31 -5.74
N VAL A 102 -5.83 -3.27 -5.67
CA VAL A 102 -7.29 -3.46 -5.52
C VAL A 102 -7.94 -4.00 -6.79
N GLU A 103 -7.40 -3.67 -7.97
CA GLU A 103 -7.85 -4.22 -9.24
C GLU A 103 -7.53 -5.72 -9.38
N GLN A 104 -6.33 -6.13 -8.97
CA GLN A 104 -5.86 -7.52 -9.10
C GLN A 104 -6.36 -8.43 -7.97
N ASN A 105 -6.52 -7.90 -6.76
CA ASN A 105 -7.01 -8.62 -5.59
C ASN A 105 -8.19 -7.88 -4.94
N PRO A 106 -9.37 -7.80 -5.60
CA PRO A 106 -10.52 -7.07 -5.07
C PRO A 106 -11.07 -7.68 -3.77
N GLU A 107 -10.80 -8.96 -3.50
CA GLU A 107 -11.18 -9.66 -2.27
C GLU A 107 -10.30 -9.28 -1.08
N GLY A 108 -9.08 -8.78 -1.33
CA GLY A 108 -8.15 -8.35 -0.30
C GLY A 108 -7.67 -9.51 0.60
N SER A 109 -7.62 -10.72 0.04
CA SER A 109 -7.17 -11.92 0.73
C SER A 109 -5.64 -11.98 0.81
N GLU A 110 -5.12 -12.63 1.86
CA GLU A 110 -3.69 -12.94 2.03
C GLU A 110 -2.75 -11.72 1.97
N VAL A 111 -3.20 -10.57 2.49
CA VAL A 111 -2.40 -9.35 2.57
C VAL A 111 -2.00 -8.99 4.01
N ARG A 112 -0.87 -8.30 4.14
CA ARG A 112 -0.41 -7.69 5.41
C ARG A 112 -0.35 -6.18 5.33
N ILE A 113 -1.00 -5.50 6.26
CA ILE A 113 -0.94 -4.05 6.34
C ILE A 113 0.25 -3.61 7.22
N ILE A 114 1.13 -2.76 6.69
CA ILE A 114 2.23 -2.13 7.44
C ILE A 114 2.07 -0.60 7.39
N GLN A 115 2.18 0.06 8.54
CA GLN A 115 2.04 1.52 8.70
C GLN A 115 2.97 2.05 9.78
#